data_AF-A0A2H0T8S4-F1
#
_entry.id   AF-A0A2H0T8S4-F1
#
_cell.length_a   1.000
_cell.length_b   1.000
_cell.length_c   1.000
_cell.angle_alpha   90.00
_cell.angle_beta   90.00
_cell.angle_gamma   90.00
#
_symmetry.space_group_name_H-M   'P 1'
#
loop_
_entity.id
_entity.type
_entity.pdbx_description
1 polymer ?
#
loop_
_entity_poly.entity_id
_entity_poly.type
_entity_poly.pdbx_seq_one_letter_code
_entity_poly.pdbx_strand_id
1 'polypeptide(L)'
;MEYADKTIKCEKCEEEFIFPCGEQKFFEEKGFAEPKKCPKCRGKENVTRPNENTYPIECSKCKKSFHVTFNPKEKPVLCFDCFNLDNKK
;
A
#
# COMPACT_ATOMS: atom_id res chain seq x y z
N MET A 1 14.27 20.61 -25.61
CA MET A 1 13.96 21.51 -24.48
C MET A 1 14.95 21.22 -23.35
N GLU A 2 15.59 22.25 -22.84
CA GLU A 2 16.41 22.16 -21.63
C GLU A 2 15.47 22.24 -20.43
N TYR A 3 15.18 21.11 -19.81
CA TYR A 3 14.44 21.10 -18.55
C TYR A 3 15.45 21.43 -17.45
N ALA A 4 15.20 22.52 -16.72
CA ALA A 4 15.94 22.86 -15.51
C ALA A 4 15.16 22.37 -14.29
N ASP A 5 15.83 22.25 -13.15
CA ASP A 5 15.17 21.99 -11.88
C ASP A 5 14.21 23.15 -11.56
N LYS A 6 12.92 22.85 -11.43
CA LYS A 6 11.88 23.86 -11.16
C LYS A 6 11.32 23.63 -9.78
N THR A 7 11.14 24.70 -9.01
CA THR A 7 10.45 24.61 -7.72
C THR A 7 8.97 24.90 -7.92
N ILE A 8 8.10 23.98 -7.48
CA ILE A 8 6.65 24.07 -7.63
C ILE A 8 6.00 24.03 -6.24
N LYS A 9 4.93 24.82 -6.02
CA LYS A 9 4.15 24.79 -4.78
C LYS A 9 3.13 23.65 -4.81
N CYS A 10 3.12 22.82 -3.77
CA CYS A 10 2.15 21.74 -3.64
C CYS A 10 0.74 22.26 -3.29
N GLU A 11 -0.29 21.82 -4.01
CA GLU A 11 -1.69 22.19 -3.75
C GLU A 11 -2.21 21.66 -2.38
N LYS A 12 -1.70 20.53 -1.90
CA LYS A 12 -2.19 19.87 -0.68
C LYS A 12 -1.53 20.35 0.63
N CYS A 13 -0.22 20.47 0.67
CA CYS A 13 0.53 20.87 1.87
C CYS A 13 1.15 22.25 1.77
N GLU A 14 0.97 22.96 0.66
CA GLU A 14 1.52 24.28 0.40
C GLU A 14 3.06 24.40 0.46
N GLU A 15 3.76 23.27 0.63
CA GLU A 15 5.22 23.20 0.58
C GLU A 15 5.73 23.33 -0.85
N GLU A 16 6.81 24.09 -1.00
CA GLU A 16 7.61 24.16 -2.22
C GLU A 16 8.46 22.89 -2.36
N PHE A 17 8.39 22.22 -3.51
CA PHE A 17 9.19 21.04 -3.80
C PHE A 17 9.92 21.19 -5.14
N ILE A 18 11.08 20.55 -5.23
CA ILE A 18 11.91 20.55 -6.43
C ILE A 18 11.35 19.49 -7.39
N PHE A 19 11.00 19.92 -8.59
CA PHE A 19 10.64 19.07 -9.72
C PHE A 19 11.83 18.98 -10.67
N PRO A 20 12.67 17.95 -10.54
CA PRO A 20 13.94 17.88 -11.23
C PRO A 20 13.76 17.64 -12.74
N CYS A 21 14.77 18.03 -13.51
CA CYS A 21 14.81 17.87 -14.97
C CYS A 21 14.44 16.44 -15.46
N GLY A 22 14.94 15.41 -14.78
CA GLY A 22 14.68 14.02 -15.14
C GLY A 22 13.20 13.63 -15.00
N GLU A 23 12.52 14.19 -14.02
CA GLU A 23 11.11 13.91 -13.75
C GLU A 23 10.20 14.67 -14.74
N GLN A 24 10.58 15.88 -15.14
CA GLN A 24 9.92 16.63 -16.23
C GLN A 24 9.96 15.84 -17.55
N LYS A 25 11.14 15.33 -17.93
CA LYS A 25 11.31 14.51 -19.15
C LYS A 25 10.44 13.25 -19.12
N PHE A 26 10.40 12.57 -17.98
CA PHE A 26 9.60 11.36 -17.81
C PHE A 26 8.09 11.65 -17.95
N PHE A 27 7.62 12.76 -17.39
CA PHE A 27 6.21 13.14 -17.49
C PHE A 27 5.82 13.52 -18.91
N GLU A 28 6.65 14.29 -19.63
CA GLU A 28 6.36 14.65 -21.02
C GLU A 28 6.41 13.44 -21.95
N GLU A 29 7.40 12.55 -21.80
CA GLU A 29 7.51 11.32 -22.59
C GLU A 29 6.31 10.38 -22.38
N LYS A 30 5.80 10.31 -21.16
CA LYS A 30 4.61 9.52 -20.81
C LYS A 30 3.29 10.22 -21.16
N GLY A 31 3.31 11.49 -21.57
CA GLY A 31 2.11 12.28 -21.80
C GLY A 31 1.32 12.62 -20.52
N PHE A 32 2.00 12.68 -19.37
CA PHE A 32 1.40 13.10 -18.10
C PHE A 32 1.52 14.61 -17.88
N ALA A 33 0.49 15.20 -17.28
CA ALA A 33 0.52 16.60 -16.85
C ALA A 33 1.42 16.81 -15.62
N GLU A 34 1.98 18.01 -15.48
CA GLU A 34 2.86 18.40 -14.37
C GLU A 34 2.25 18.10 -12.99
N PRO A 35 3.05 17.57 -12.04
CA PRO A 35 2.53 17.19 -10.73
C PRO A 35 2.13 18.41 -9.90
N LYS A 36 0.84 18.49 -9.53
CA LYS A 36 0.31 19.52 -8.61
C LYS A 36 0.57 19.23 -7.12
N LYS A 37 0.97 17.99 -6.81
CA LYS A 37 1.20 17.50 -5.45
C LYS A 37 2.66 17.07 -5.31
N CYS A 38 3.30 17.44 -4.21
CA CYS A 38 4.67 17.02 -3.90
C CYS A 38 4.76 15.48 -3.74
N PRO A 39 5.95 14.87 -3.90
CA PRO A 39 6.14 13.43 -3.74
C PRO A 39 5.66 12.91 -2.37
N LYS A 40 5.82 13.70 -1.30
CA LYS A 40 5.30 13.39 0.04
C LYS A 40 3.76 13.27 0.05
N CYS A 41 3.06 14.13 -0.68
CA CYS A 41 1.60 14.13 -0.75
C CYS A 41 1.05 13.08 -1.72
N ARG A 42 1.78 12.78 -2.80
CA ARG A 42 1.42 11.74 -3.78
C ARG A 42 1.60 10.32 -3.21
N GLY A 43 2.65 10.08 -2.43
CA GLY A 43 2.91 8.76 -1.83
C GLY A 43 1.93 8.37 -0.73
N LYS A 44 1.32 9.34 -0.03
CA LYS A 44 0.39 9.09 1.08
C LYS A 44 -0.93 8.42 0.65
N GLU A 45 -1.27 8.43 -0.63
CA GLU A 45 -2.50 7.80 -1.13
C GLU A 45 -2.37 6.27 -1.27
N ASN A 46 -1.15 5.72 -1.25
CA ASN A 46 -0.90 4.29 -1.47
C ASN A 46 -0.57 3.50 -0.18
N VAL A 47 -0.45 4.15 0.97
CA VAL A 47 -0.13 3.47 2.25
C VAL A 47 -1.38 3.21 3.10
N THR A 48 -2.52 3.80 2.70
CA THR A 48 -3.83 3.61 3.35
C THR A 48 -4.80 2.94 2.38
N ARG A 49 -4.37 1.84 1.77
CA ARG A 49 -5.33 0.75 1.61
C ARG A 49 -5.44 0.11 2.99
N PRO A 50 -6.49 0.36 3.79
CA PRO A 50 -6.81 -0.63 4.79
C PRO A 50 -6.91 -1.94 4.01
N ASN A 51 -6.14 -2.95 4.39
CA ASN A 51 -6.50 -4.32 4.03
C ASN A 51 -7.86 -4.56 4.72
N GLU A 52 -8.95 -4.08 4.10
CA GLU A 52 -10.34 -4.05 4.60
C GLU A 52 -10.94 -5.46 4.72
N ASN A 53 -10.10 -6.48 4.78
CA ASN A 53 -10.53 -7.86 4.88
C ASN A 53 -9.66 -8.60 5.87
N THR A 54 -9.30 -7.95 6.98
CA THR A 54 -8.67 -8.64 8.12
C THR A 54 -9.77 -9.19 9.02
N TYR A 55 -10.01 -10.49 8.94
CA TYR A 55 -11.04 -11.18 9.74
C TYR A 55 -10.41 -11.75 11.01
N PRO A 56 -10.94 -11.44 12.21
CA PRO A 56 -10.56 -12.15 13.43
C PRO A 56 -11.15 -13.56 13.39
N ILE A 57 -10.30 -14.57 13.51
CA ILE A 57 -10.71 -15.98 13.54
C ILE A 57 -10.08 -16.66 14.76
N GLU A 58 -10.82 -17.62 15.31
CA GLU A 58 -10.37 -18.47 16.41
C GLU A 58 -9.98 -19.87 15.92
N CYS A 59 -8.84 -20.36 16.39
CA CYS A 59 -8.37 -21.72 16.16
C CYS A 59 -9.34 -22.76 16.76
N SER A 60 -9.90 -23.66 15.93
CA SER A 60 -10.88 -24.64 16.39
C SER A 60 -10.38 -25.63 17.46
N LYS A 61 -9.06 -25.89 17.56
CA LYS A 61 -8.48 -26.79 18.58
C LYS A 61 -7.95 -26.05 19.81
N CYS A 62 -7.36 -24.87 19.60
CA CYS A 62 -6.54 -24.19 20.59
C CYS A 62 -7.13 -22.85 21.08
N LYS A 63 -8.23 -22.39 20.47
CA LYS A 63 -8.92 -21.13 20.78
C LYS A 63 -8.04 -19.87 20.73
N LYS A 64 -6.88 -19.95 20.08
CA LYS A 64 -6.03 -18.77 19.84
C LYS A 64 -6.68 -17.91 18.76
N SER A 65 -6.84 -16.63 19.04
CA SER A 65 -7.33 -15.62 18.10
C SER A 65 -6.21 -15.17 17.18
N PHE A 66 -6.48 -15.10 15.88
CA PHE A 66 -5.56 -14.56 14.89
C PHE A 66 -6.30 -13.87 13.76
N HIS A 67 -5.55 -13.11 12.97
CA HIS A 67 -6.07 -12.28 11.90
C HIS A 67 -5.69 -12.89 10.56
N VAL A 68 -6.67 -13.03 9.65
CA VAL A 68 -6.41 -13.49 8.28
C VAL A 68 -6.96 -12.50 7.26
N THR A 69 -6.29 -12.41 6.10
CA THR A 69 -6.69 -11.51 5.01
C THR A 69 -7.69 -12.16 4.04
N PHE A 70 -8.15 -13.39 4.32
CA PHE A 70 -9.07 -14.14 3.48
C PHE A 70 -10.38 -14.44 4.22
N ASN A 71 -11.50 -14.43 3.50
CA ASN A 71 -12.79 -14.80 4.06
C ASN A 71 -12.85 -16.34 4.24
N PRO A 72 -12.97 -16.86 5.47
CA PRO A 72 -13.04 -18.30 5.73
C PRO A 72 -14.40 -18.87 5.29
N LYS A 73 -14.50 -19.35 4.05
CA LYS A 73 -15.67 -20.11 3.60
C LYS A 73 -15.43 -21.60 3.86
N GLU A 74 -16.24 -22.15 4.78
CA GLU A 74 -16.60 -23.58 4.91
C GLU A 74 -15.68 -24.56 5.68
N LYS A 75 -14.39 -24.26 5.97
CA LYS A 75 -13.50 -25.18 6.71
C LYS A 75 -13.11 -24.69 8.11
N PRO A 76 -12.92 -25.59 9.11
CA PRO A 76 -12.45 -25.21 10.42
C PRO A 76 -11.04 -24.63 10.31
N VAL A 77 -10.89 -23.39 10.77
CA VAL A 77 -9.62 -22.68 10.72
C VAL A 77 -8.75 -23.13 11.89
N LEU A 78 -7.55 -23.60 11.59
CA LEU A 78 -6.54 -24.03 12.56
C LEU A 78 -5.36 -23.06 12.52
N CYS A 79 -4.70 -22.87 13.67
CA CYS A 79 -3.44 -22.15 13.70
C CYS A 79 -2.34 -22.99 13.02
N PHE A 80 -1.25 -22.36 12.61
CA PHE A 80 -0.11 -23.03 11.95
C PHE A 80 0.40 -24.24 12.76
N ASP A 81 0.46 -24.10 14.08
CA ASP A 81 0.91 -25.15 14.99
C ASP A 81 -0.04 -26.36 15.00
N CYS A 82 -1.35 -26.12 15.17
CA CYS A 82 -2.37 -27.18 15.12
C CYS A 82 -2.52 -27.81 13.73
N PHE A 83 -2.34 -27.04 12.66
CA PHE A 83 -2.37 -27.54 11.29
C PHE A 83 -1.19 -28.48 11.04
N ASN A 84 0.01 -28.12 11.49
CA ASN A 84 1.20 -28.95 11.34
C ASN A 84 1.12 -30.26 12.14
N LEU A 85 0.47 -30.25 13.30
CA LEU A 85 0.21 -31.47 14.09
C LEU A 85 -0.81 -32.40 13.42
N ASP A 86 -1.83 -31.84 12.76
CA ASP A 86 -2.91 -32.62 12.12
C ASP A 86 -2.48 -33.25 10.78
N ASN A 87 -1.63 -32.56 10.00
CA ASN A 87 -1.16 -33.03 8.68
C ASN A 87 0.02 -34.02 8.76
N LYS A 88 0.54 -34.32 9.94
CA LYS A 88 1.71 -35.19 10.12
C LYS A 88 1.33 -36.68 10.21
N LYS A 89 0.29 -37.09 9.48
CA LYS A 89 -0.25 -38.46 9.47
C LYS A 89 0.06 -39.17 8.18
#